data_AF-A0AAU5XSE5-F1
#
_entry.id   AF-A0AAU5XSE5-F1
#
_cell.length_a   1.000
_cell.length_b   1.000
_cell.length_c   1.000
_cell.angle_alpha   90.00
_cell.angle_beta   90.00
_cell.angle_gamma   90.00
#
_symmetry.space_group_name_H-M   'P 1'
#
loop_
_entity.id
_entity.type
_entity.pdbx_description
1 polymer ?
#
loop_
_entity_poly.entity_id
_entity_poly.type
_entity_poly.pdbx_seq_one_letter_code
_entity_poly.pdbx_strand_id
1 'polypeptide(L)'
;MAVEVTPAAAPPAAVRLAGQALSIAAALMLCLVAQFGLIGALAHNRDQDRAYDAFRDQLANATAPAGGLDRDGHPLEPGTPVAVVAIPRIGLREVVGEGTSATVLKSGPGHRRDTVLPGQPGVSVVMGRRAGYGGPFADLGSLAHGDLITVTTGQGKHQFEVLGVRRANDPQPVAPAKGQGRLTLITADGPPYLPSDVLRVDARLLTPAVAAAGTVPGFALPGREQALEGDASALVPLVVWGLLLALAAAAVVFVHQRVGRWHAWVIGVPVLGALGVTVADQAASLLPNLL
;
A
#
# COMPACT_ATOMS: atom_id res chain seq x y z
N MET A 1 -31.27 61.51 3.65
CA MET A 1 -32.05 60.26 3.58
C MET A 1 -31.07 59.11 3.75
N ALA A 2 -30.91 58.60 4.98
CA ALA A 2 -30.04 57.45 5.23
C ALA A 2 -30.81 56.18 4.90
N VAL A 3 -30.30 55.37 3.97
CA VAL A 3 -30.88 54.06 3.64
C VAL A 3 -30.49 53.11 4.77
N GLU A 4 -31.45 52.78 5.64
CA GLU A 4 -31.31 51.67 6.58
C GLU A 4 -31.17 50.37 5.79
N VAL A 5 -29.93 49.89 5.67
CA VAL A 5 -29.65 48.55 5.16
C VAL A 5 -29.97 47.60 6.31
N THR A 6 -31.16 47.00 6.30
CA THR A 6 -31.51 45.91 7.21
C THR A 6 -30.54 44.76 6.99
N PRO A 7 -29.82 44.29 8.04
CA PRO A 7 -28.92 43.16 7.89
C PRO A 7 -29.74 41.93 7.50
N ALA A 8 -29.29 41.22 6.46
CA ALA A 8 -29.92 39.99 6.00
C ALA A 8 -30.08 39.01 7.18
N ALA A 9 -31.28 38.45 7.33
CA ALA A 9 -31.57 37.49 8.39
C ALA A 9 -30.61 36.30 8.31
N ALA A 10 -30.03 35.92 9.44
CA ALA A 10 -29.14 34.76 9.50
C ALA A 10 -29.91 33.49 9.04
N PRO A 11 -29.28 32.62 8.22
CA PRO A 11 -29.95 31.42 7.75
C PRO A 11 -30.35 30.52 8.94
N PRO A 12 -31.44 29.73 8.79
CA PRO A 12 -31.90 28.81 9.83
C PRO A 12 -30.77 27.91 10.33
N ALA A 13 -30.78 27.56 11.62
CA ALA A 13 -29.75 26.73 12.23
C ALA A 13 -29.53 25.40 11.48
N ALA A 14 -30.60 24.80 10.95
CA ALA A 14 -30.55 23.60 10.14
C ALA A 14 -29.72 23.76 8.85
N VAL A 15 -29.86 24.89 8.15
CA VAL A 15 -29.10 25.18 6.91
C VAL A 15 -27.62 25.37 7.23
N ARG A 16 -27.29 26.02 8.35
CA ARG A 16 -25.90 26.19 8.81
C ARG A 16 -25.24 24.85 9.18
N LEU A 17 -25.96 24.00 9.89
CA LEU A 17 -25.50 22.64 10.25
C LEU A 17 -25.25 21.79 9.00
N ALA A 18 -26.18 21.80 8.05
CA ALA A 18 -26.02 21.08 6.78
C ALA A 18 -24.81 21.58 5.98
N GLY A 19 -24.63 22.90 5.88
CA GLY A 19 -23.46 23.50 5.20
C GLY A 19 -22.14 23.14 5.87
N GLN A 20 -22.09 23.10 7.20
CA GLN A 20 -20.91 22.67 7.97
C GLN A 20 -20.60 21.20 7.75
N ALA A 21 -21.61 20.32 7.82
CA ALA A 21 -21.45 18.89 7.57
C ALA A 21 -20.91 18.62 6.16
N LEU A 22 -21.46 19.28 5.15
CA LEU A 22 -20.99 19.18 3.77
C LEU A 22 -19.55 19.69 3.61
N SER A 23 -19.18 20.78 4.28
CA SER A 23 -17.82 21.31 4.22
C SER A 23 -16.80 20.37 4.86
N ILE A 24 -17.15 19.73 5.98
CA ILE A 24 -16.31 18.71 6.64
C ILE A 24 -16.17 17.49 5.74
N ALA A 25 -17.28 17.01 5.17
CA ALA A 25 -17.25 15.89 4.23
C ALA A 25 -16.37 16.20 3.00
N ALA A 26 -16.49 17.39 2.42
CA ALA A 26 -15.65 17.83 1.31
C ALA A 26 -14.17 17.90 1.69
N ALA A 27 -13.83 18.42 2.88
CA ALA A 27 -12.45 18.46 3.36
C ALA A 27 -11.87 17.06 3.58
N LEU A 28 -12.65 16.14 4.17
CA LEU A 28 -12.24 14.74 4.34
C LEU A 28 -12.02 14.04 3.00
N MET A 29 -12.91 14.26 2.02
CA MET A 29 -12.76 13.74 0.67
C MET A 29 -11.50 14.30 -0.01
N LEU A 30 -11.21 15.60 0.15
CA LEU A 30 -9.97 16.19 -0.36
C LEU A 30 -8.72 15.59 0.28
N CYS A 31 -8.73 15.37 1.60
CA CYS A 31 -7.65 14.67 2.30
C CYS A 31 -7.47 13.25 1.76
N LEU A 32 -8.57 12.53 1.49
CA LEU A 32 -8.52 11.18 0.91
C LEU A 32 -7.91 11.19 -0.50
N VAL A 33 -8.32 12.12 -1.36
CA VAL A 33 -7.74 12.28 -2.70
C VAL A 33 -6.25 12.64 -2.61
N ALA A 34 -5.87 13.55 -1.72
CA ALA A 34 -4.48 13.91 -1.48
C ALA A 34 -3.65 12.73 -0.95
N GLN A 35 -4.26 11.87 -0.13
CA GLN A 35 -3.64 10.66 0.42
C GLN A 35 -3.33 9.65 -0.67
N PHE A 36 -4.27 9.37 -1.58
CA PHE A 36 -4.02 8.43 -2.67
C PHE A 36 -3.04 8.97 -3.72
N GLY A 37 -2.99 10.29 -3.91
CA GLY A 37 -2.08 10.95 -4.83
C GLY A 37 -0.77 11.39 -4.18
N LEU A 38 -0.67 12.70 -3.91
CA LEU A 38 0.57 13.37 -3.53
C LEU A 38 1.18 12.85 -2.22
N ILE A 39 0.38 12.74 -1.15
CA ILE A 39 0.90 12.37 0.17
C ILE A 39 1.33 10.90 0.17
N GLY A 40 0.52 10.02 -0.41
CA GLY A 40 0.84 8.60 -0.55
C GLY A 40 2.08 8.36 -1.40
N ALA A 41 2.25 9.07 -2.52
CA ALA A 41 3.44 8.95 -3.35
C ALA A 41 4.72 9.42 -2.62
N LEU A 42 4.63 10.51 -1.85
CA LEU A 42 5.74 10.97 -1.02
C LEU A 42 6.07 9.99 0.10
N ALA A 43 5.06 9.42 0.75
CA ALA A 43 5.24 8.40 1.77
C ALA A 43 5.88 7.12 1.20
N HIS A 44 5.38 6.63 0.05
CA HIS A 44 5.94 5.50 -0.69
C HIS A 44 7.42 5.71 -1.00
N ASN A 45 7.80 6.81 -1.66
CA ASN A 45 9.20 7.08 -2.01
C ASN A 45 10.11 7.11 -0.78
N ARG A 46 9.67 7.79 0.28
CA ARG A 46 10.40 7.88 1.54
C ARG A 46 10.58 6.51 2.20
N ASP A 47 9.55 5.67 2.16
CA ASP A 47 9.59 4.34 2.76
C ASP A 47 10.47 3.40 1.92
N GLN A 48 10.44 3.51 0.59
CA GLN A 48 11.32 2.80 -0.33
C GLN A 48 12.80 3.15 -0.15
N ASP A 49 13.13 4.43 0.00
CA ASP A 49 14.50 4.86 0.27
C ASP A 49 15.03 4.23 1.57
N ARG A 50 14.23 4.29 2.64
CA ARG A 50 14.60 3.69 3.94
C ARG A 50 14.70 2.17 3.87
N ALA A 51 13.76 1.52 3.20
CA ALA A 51 13.76 0.07 3.04
C ALA A 51 14.97 -0.39 2.21
N TYR A 52 15.36 0.39 1.20
CA TYR A 52 16.51 0.10 0.36
C TYR A 52 17.81 0.21 1.15
N ASP A 53 17.99 1.28 1.93
CA ASP A 53 19.15 1.45 2.80
C ASP A 53 19.25 0.33 3.85
N ALA A 54 18.14 0.04 4.52
CA ALA A 54 18.09 -1.05 5.51
C ALA A 54 18.43 -2.40 4.88
N PHE A 55 17.87 -2.72 3.71
CA PHE A 55 18.14 -3.98 3.03
C PHE A 55 19.58 -4.05 2.51
N ARG A 56 20.12 -2.94 1.99
CA ARG A 56 21.52 -2.84 1.56
C ARG A 56 22.47 -3.12 2.73
N ASP A 57 22.19 -2.58 3.90
CA ASP A 57 22.99 -2.82 5.11
C ASP A 57 22.86 -4.27 5.60
N GLN A 58 21.67 -4.87 5.51
CA GLN A 58 21.46 -6.30 5.81
C GLN A 58 22.22 -7.22 4.85
N LEU A 59 22.24 -6.90 3.56
CA LEU A 59 23.02 -7.63 2.56
C LEU A 59 24.52 -7.53 2.84
N ALA A 60 25.01 -6.32 3.17
CA ALA A 60 26.42 -6.10 3.48
C ALA A 60 26.88 -6.88 4.72
N ASN A 61 25.99 -7.06 5.70
CA ASN A 61 26.25 -7.78 6.94
C ASN A 61 25.84 -9.26 6.92
N ALA A 62 25.40 -9.79 5.76
CA ALA A 62 24.87 -11.15 5.63
C ALA A 62 23.76 -11.50 6.66
N THR A 63 22.92 -10.51 6.98
CA THR A 63 21.79 -10.66 7.90
C THR A 63 20.42 -10.55 7.22
N ALA A 64 20.41 -10.34 5.90
CA ALA A 64 19.18 -10.32 5.11
C ALA A 64 18.40 -11.64 5.23
N PRO A 65 17.06 -11.61 5.33
CA PRO A 65 16.26 -12.82 5.43
C PRO A 65 16.44 -13.75 4.21
N ALA A 66 16.50 -15.05 4.49
CA ALA A 66 16.59 -16.10 3.47
C ALA A 66 15.28 -16.90 3.30
N GLY A 67 14.26 -16.62 4.11
CA GLY A 67 12.93 -17.24 4.05
C GLY A 67 11.89 -16.37 4.74
N GLY A 68 10.70 -16.91 4.98
CA GLY A 68 9.59 -16.20 5.66
C GLY A 68 9.70 -16.19 7.19
N LEU A 69 10.77 -16.77 7.75
CA LEU A 69 11.03 -16.86 9.18
C LEU A 69 12.33 -16.13 9.54
N ASP A 70 12.37 -15.55 10.73
CA ASP A 70 13.57 -14.99 11.33
C ASP A 70 14.54 -16.08 11.83
N ARG A 71 15.62 -15.66 12.49
CA ARG A 71 16.65 -16.58 13.03
C ARG A 71 16.14 -17.43 14.19
N ASP A 72 15.11 -16.99 14.88
CA ASP A 72 14.50 -17.67 16.03
C ASP A 72 13.32 -18.55 15.60
N GLY A 73 12.98 -18.57 14.31
CA GLY A 73 11.91 -19.36 13.73
C GLY A 73 10.53 -18.70 13.79
N HIS A 74 10.44 -17.42 14.17
CA HIS A 74 9.19 -16.67 14.14
C HIS A 74 8.93 -16.10 12.74
N PRO A 75 7.66 -15.90 12.35
CA PRO A 75 7.33 -15.21 11.11
C PRO A 75 7.93 -13.80 11.09
N LEU A 76 8.50 -13.41 9.95
CA LEU A 76 8.99 -12.05 9.76
C LEU A 76 7.87 -11.02 9.98
N GLU A 77 8.25 -9.87 10.55
CA GLU A 77 7.32 -8.76 10.73
C GLU A 77 6.85 -8.23 9.36
N PRO A 78 5.56 -7.95 9.18
CA PRO A 78 5.06 -7.35 7.95
C PRO A 78 5.78 -6.05 7.61
N GLY A 79 6.20 -5.91 6.34
CA GLY A 79 7.00 -4.79 5.85
C GLY A 79 8.52 -5.01 5.95
N THR A 80 8.99 -6.10 6.56
CA THR A 80 10.43 -6.44 6.57
C THR A 80 10.96 -6.56 5.14
N PRO A 81 12.03 -5.85 4.74
CA PRO A 81 12.60 -5.98 3.41
C PRO A 81 13.14 -7.40 3.15
N VAL A 82 12.68 -8.05 2.07
CA VAL A 82 13.10 -9.42 1.70
C VAL A 82 13.78 -9.49 0.35
N ALA A 83 13.50 -8.54 -0.55
CA ALA A 83 14.08 -8.50 -1.87
C ALA A 83 14.11 -7.10 -2.49
N VAL A 84 14.86 -6.92 -3.56
CA VAL A 84 14.73 -5.81 -4.50
C VAL A 84 14.36 -6.37 -5.87
N VAL A 85 13.24 -5.93 -6.42
CA VAL A 85 12.78 -6.30 -7.77
C VAL A 85 13.12 -5.17 -8.75
N ALA A 86 13.68 -5.53 -9.91
CA ALA A 86 13.96 -4.61 -10.99
C ALA A 86 13.45 -5.17 -12.32
N ILE A 87 12.67 -4.35 -13.05
CA ILE A 87 12.07 -4.70 -14.34
C ILE A 87 12.38 -3.58 -15.33
N PRO A 88 13.48 -3.68 -16.11
CA PRO A 88 13.94 -2.60 -16.97
C PRO A 88 12.90 -2.13 -18.00
N ARG A 89 12.09 -3.05 -18.52
CA ARG A 89 11.06 -2.76 -19.54
C ARG A 89 10.08 -1.66 -19.13
N ILE A 90 9.76 -1.60 -17.84
CA ILE A 90 8.81 -0.65 -17.25
C ILE A 90 9.49 0.33 -16.28
N GLY A 91 10.83 0.37 -16.25
CA GLY A 91 11.59 1.25 -15.36
C GLY A 91 11.41 0.97 -13.86
N LEU A 92 10.89 -0.21 -13.49
CA LEU A 92 10.61 -0.54 -12.10
C LEU A 92 11.90 -0.90 -11.36
N ARG A 93 12.08 -0.33 -10.17
CA ARG A 93 13.08 -0.77 -9.18
C ARG A 93 12.56 -0.49 -7.77
N GLU A 94 12.11 -1.53 -7.09
CA GLU A 94 11.40 -1.41 -5.82
C GLU A 94 11.88 -2.47 -4.82
N VAL A 95 11.87 -2.12 -3.54
CA VAL A 95 12.07 -3.04 -2.42
C VAL A 95 10.76 -3.78 -2.16
N VAL A 96 10.86 -5.10 -2.07
CA VAL A 96 9.76 -5.99 -1.72
C VAL A 96 9.79 -6.21 -0.21
N GLY A 97 8.73 -5.80 0.47
CA GLY A 97 8.51 -6.09 1.89
C GLY A 97 7.82 -7.44 2.09
N GLU A 98 7.94 -8.04 3.27
CA GLU A 98 7.18 -9.25 3.62
C GLU A 98 5.71 -8.91 3.93
N GLY A 99 4.77 -9.68 3.39
CA GLY A 99 3.33 -9.47 3.59
C GLY A 99 2.66 -8.71 2.45
N THR A 100 1.36 -8.93 2.28
CA THR A 100 0.58 -8.39 1.16
C THR A 100 -0.69 -7.67 1.61
N SER A 101 -0.73 -7.21 2.86
CA SER A 101 -1.85 -6.42 3.37
C SER A 101 -1.85 -5.02 2.74
N ALA A 102 -3.02 -4.36 2.72
CA ALA A 102 -3.13 -2.99 2.22
C ALA A 102 -2.13 -2.04 2.89
N THR A 103 -1.83 -2.24 4.18
CA THR A 103 -0.87 -1.43 4.94
C THR A 103 0.57 -1.63 4.45
N VAL A 104 0.99 -2.87 4.16
CA VAL A 104 2.33 -3.12 3.59
C VAL A 104 2.42 -2.57 2.17
N LEU A 105 1.38 -2.79 1.36
CA LEU A 105 1.40 -2.42 -0.06
C LEU A 105 1.34 -0.91 -0.32
N LYS A 106 1.07 -0.08 0.69
CA LYS A 106 1.19 1.39 0.62
C LYS A 106 2.65 1.86 0.54
N SER A 107 3.58 1.06 1.04
CA SER A 107 5.01 1.41 1.07
C SER A 107 5.79 0.71 -0.06
N GLY A 108 5.13 -0.12 -0.89
CA GLY A 108 5.72 -0.76 -2.07
C GLY A 108 5.24 -2.19 -2.30
N PRO A 109 5.86 -2.94 -3.22
CA PRO A 109 5.51 -4.34 -3.46
C PRO A 109 5.71 -5.22 -2.22
N GLY A 110 4.88 -6.25 -2.09
CA GLY A 110 4.86 -7.16 -0.95
C GLY A 110 4.96 -8.62 -1.37
N HIS A 111 5.76 -9.41 -0.66
CA HIS A 111 5.88 -10.85 -0.84
C HIS A 111 4.79 -11.60 -0.05
N ARG A 112 4.16 -12.59 -0.68
CA ARG A 112 3.11 -13.38 -0.05
C ARG A 112 3.74 -14.44 0.87
N ARG A 113 3.46 -14.35 2.17
CA ARG A 113 4.20 -15.02 3.25
C ARG A 113 4.12 -16.55 3.27
N ASP A 114 3.09 -17.10 2.63
CA ASP A 114 2.91 -18.54 2.43
C ASP A 114 3.61 -19.09 1.18
N THR A 115 4.37 -18.25 0.48
CA THR A 115 5.12 -18.62 -0.73
C THR A 115 6.63 -18.57 -0.49
N VAL A 116 7.39 -19.25 -1.34
CA VAL A 116 8.86 -19.26 -1.25
C VAL A 116 9.43 -17.92 -1.70
N LEU A 117 10.61 -17.54 -1.19
CA LEU A 117 11.24 -16.31 -1.65
C LEU A 117 11.69 -16.43 -3.12
N PRO A 118 11.79 -15.30 -3.85
CA PRO A 118 12.28 -15.31 -5.23
C PRO A 118 13.68 -15.95 -5.33
N GLY A 119 13.83 -16.90 -6.26
CA GLY A 119 15.07 -17.64 -6.47
C GLY A 119 15.08 -19.05 -5.86
N GLN A 120 14.04 -19.39 -5.09
CA GLN A 120 13.88 -20.72 -4.49
C GLN A 120 13.01 -21.64 -5.35
N PRO A 121 13.14 -22.98 -5.21
CA PRO A 121 12.25 -23.93 -5.87
C PRO A 121 10.79 -23.74 -5.43
N GLY A 122 9.88 -23.68 -6.40
CA GLY A 122 8.45 -23.41 -6.15
C GLY A 122 7.97 -22.13 -6.81
N VAL A 123 6.83 -21.62 -6.32
CA VAL A 123 6.23 -20.36 -6.82
C VAL A 123 6.40 -19.30 -5.75
N SER A 124 7.06 -18.20 -6.09
CA SER A 124 7.11 -16.98 -5.28
C SER A 124 6.06 -16.00 -5.78
N VAL A 125 5.27 -15.44 -4.88
CA VAL A 125 4.22 -14.47 -5.23
C VAL A 125 4.57 -13.11 -4.67
N VAL A 126 4.60 -12.10 -5.53
CA VAL A 126 4.77 -10.70 -5.14
C VAL A 126 3.58 -9.91 -5.64
N MET A 127 2.98 -9.13 -4.75
CA MET A 127 1.83 -8.30 -5.04
C MET A 127 2.20 -6.82 -4.98
N GLY A 128 1.53 -5.99 -5.77
CA GLY A 128 1.76 -4.55 -5.77
C GLY A 128 0.55 -3.78 -6.27
N ARG A 129 0.42 -2.55 -5.76
CA ARG A 129 -0.63 -1.61 -6.13
C ARG A 129 -0.54 -1.23 -7.61
N ARG A 130 -1.71 -1.11 -8.25
CA ARG A 130 -1.82 -0.57 -9.60
C ARG A 130 -1.88 0.96 -9.57
N ALA A 131 -2.53 1.56 -8.58
CA ALA A 131 -2.74 2.99 -8.50
C ALA A 131 -2.69 3.53 -7.06
N GLY A 132 -2.28 4.79 -6.96
CA GLY A 132 -2.04 5.46 -5.69
C GLY A 132 -0.84 4.90 -4.93
N TYR A 133 -0.36 5.67 -3.95
CA TYR A 133 0.85 5.33 -3.19
C TYR A 133 2.03 4.91 -4.10
N GLY A 134 2.28 5.70 -5.15
CA GLY A 134 3.31 5.41 -6.17
C GLY A 134 2.87 4.46 -7.29
N GLY A 135 1.95 3.52 -7.03
CA GLY A 135 1.43 2.58 -8.03
C GLY A 135 2.52 1.76 -8.75
N PRO A 136 3.40 1.06 -8.02
CA PRO A 136 4.59 0.42 -8.60
C PRO A 136 4.28 -0.57 -9.72
N PHE A 137 3.10 -1.21 -9.71
CA PHE A 137 2.71 -2.19 -10.74
C PHE A 137 1.71 -1.63 -11.77
N ALA A 138 1.59 -0.30 -11.90
CA ALA A 138 0.70 0.36 -12.86
C ALA A 138 0.87 -0.18 -14.30
N ASP A 139 2.12 -0.40 -14.73
CA ASP A 139 2.47 -0.81 -16.09
C ASP A 139 2.74 -2.32 -16.23
N LEU A 140 2.42 -3.12 -15.21
CA LEU A 140 2.73 -4.56 -15.22
C LEU A 140 2.08 -5.30 -16.40
N GLY A 141 0.92 -4.84 -16.86
CA GLY A 141 0.22 -5.39 -18.02
C GLY A 141 0.88 -5.11 -19.38
N SER A 142 1.93 -4.28 -19.43
CA SER A 142 2.69 -4.00 -20.66
C SER A 142 3.86 -4.97 -20.90
N LEU A 143 4.16 -5.84 -19.93
CA LEU A 143 5.20 -6.84 -20.06
C LEU A 143 4.83 -7.88 -21.12
N ALA A 144 5.84 -8.34 -21.84
CA ALA A 144 5.73 -9.33 -22.90
C ALA A 144 6.60 -10.55 -22.59
N HIS A 145 6.31 -11.65 -23.29
CA HIS A 145 7.14 -12.85 -23.23
C HIS A 145 8.60 -12.51 -23.55
N GLY A 146 9.54 -13.03 -22.75
CA GLY A 146 10.97 -12.79 -22.91
C GLY A 146 11.51 -11.56 -22.15
N ASP A 147 10.64 -10.71 -21.59
CA ASP A 147 11.09 -9.59 -20.76
C ASP A 147 11.80 -10.11 -19.50
N LEU A 148 12.86 -9.42 -19.11
CA LEU A 148 13.69 -9.82 -17.97
C LEU A 148 13.26 -9.13 -16.68
N ILE A 149 13.21 -9.93 -15.61
CA ILE A 149 13.00 -9.47 -14.24
C ILE A 149 14.22 -9.91 -13.43
N THR A 150 14.83 -8.96 -12.73
CA THR A 150 15.90 -9.24 -11.78
C THR A 150 15.36 -9.13 -10.37
N VAL A 151 15.60 -10.14 -9.54
CA VAL A 151 15.29 -10.07 -8.11
C VAL A 151 16.55 -10.33 -7.30
N THR A 152 16.91 -9.41 -6.41
CA THR A 152 18.02 -9.57 -5.47
C THR A 152 17.46 -9.88 -4.09
N THR A 153 17.74 -11.06 -3.55
CA THR A 153 17.37 -11.48 -2.19
C THR A 153 18.61 -11.60 -1.30
N GLY A 154 18.42 -11.94 -0.03
CA GLY A 154 19.54 -12.28 0.87
C GLY A 154 20.41 -13.44 0.38
N GLN A 155 19.89 -14.25 -0.54
CA GLN A 155 20.59 -15.40 -1.14
C GLN A 155 21.30 -15.07 -2.47
N GLY A 156 21.22 -13.81 -2.94
CA GLY A 156 21.88 -13.35 -4.16
C GLY A 156 20.93 -12.84 -5.23
N LYS A 157 21.45 -12.73 -6.46
CA LYS A 157 20.74 -12.18 -7.61
C LYS A 157 20.15 -13.29 -8.48
N HIS A 158 18.86 -13.21 -8.72
CA HIS A 158 18.08 -14.17 -9.49
C HIS A 158 17.52 -13.50 -10.75
N GLN A 159 17.62 -14.17 -11.89
CA GLN A 159 17.08 -13.66 -13.15
C GLN A 159 15.87 -14.49 -13.55
N PHE A 160 14.80 -13.81 -13.93
CA PHE A 160 13.58 -14.42 -14.42
C PHE A 160 13.25 -13.88 -15.81
N GLU A 161 12.58 -14.71 -16.59
CA GLU A 161 12.06 -14.38 -17.91
C GLU A 161 10.54 -14.48 -17.90
N VAL A 162 9.87 -13.41 -18.31
CA VAL A 162 8.41 -13.35 -18.39
C VAL A 162 7.91 -14.39 -19.39
N LEU A 163 6.97 -15.22 -18.94
CA LEU A 163 6.25 -16.19 -19.75
C LEU A 163 5.03 -15.56 -20.40
N GLY A 164 4.36 -14.65 -19.69
CA GLY A 164 3.20 -13.92 -20.20
C GLY A 164 2.40 -13.25 -19.10
N VAL A 165 1.43 -12.45 -19.54
CA VAL A 165 0.43 -11.78 -18.71
C VAL A 165 -0.85 -12.60 -18.72
N ARG A 166 -1.46 -12.77 -17.55
CA ARG A 166 -2.71 -13.49 -17.33
C ARG A 166 -3.74 -12.64 -16.58
N ARG A 167 -5.01 -12.89 -16.87
CA ARG A 167 -6.20 -12.35 -16.21
C ARG A 167 -6.98 -13.51 -15.55
N ALA A 168 -8.02 -13.24 -14.77
CA ALA A 168 -8.59 -14.29 -13.91
C ALA A 168 -9.18 -15.50 -14.64
N ASN A 169 -9.65 -15.32 -15.88
CA ASN A 169 -10.21 -16.41 -16.67
C ASN A 169 -9.14 -17.20 -17.46
N ASP A 170 -7.86 -16.82 -17.37
CA ASP A 170 -6.80 -17.52 -18.05
C ASP A 170 -6.40 -18.80 -17.30
N PRO A 171 -6.02 -19.87 -18.02
CA PRO A 171 -5.64 -21.12 -17.41
C PRO A 171 -4.45 -20.96 -16.46
N GLN A 172 -4.50 -21.66 -15.34
CA GLN A 172 -3.40 -21.66 -14.37
C GLN A 172 -2.21 -22.44 -14.95
N PRO A 173 -0.99 -21.88 -14.92
CA PRO A 173 0.19 -22.58 -15.41
C PRO A 173 0.51 -23.80 -14.54
N VAL A 174 0.99 -24.87 -15.19
CA VAL A 174 1.47 -26.09 -14.54
C VAL A 174 2.49 -25.73 -13.46
N ALA A 175 2.46 -26.41 -12.31
CA ALA A 175 3.43 -26.18 -11.25
C ALA A 175 4.87 -26.37 -11.76
N PRO A 176 5.86 -25.58 -11.28
CA PRO A 176 7.25 -25.77 -11.66
C PRO A 176 7.72 -27.20 -11.35
N ALA A 177 8.58 -27.76 -12.20
CA ALA A 177 9.17 -29.07 -11.91
C ALA A 177 10.08 -28.99 -10.67
N LYS A 178 10.43 -30.14 -10.10
CA LYS A 178 11.28 -30.21 -8.91
C LYS A 178 12.61 -29.47 -9.16
N GLY A 179 12.94 -28.52 -8.29
CA GLY A 179 14.15 -27.70 -8.39
C GLY A 179 14.02 -26.47 -9.31
N GLN A 180 12.88 -26.24 -9.96
CA GLN A 180 12.61 -25.03 -10.73
C GLN A 180 11.86 -23.99 -9.88
N GLY A 181 12.13 -22.71 -10.16
CA GLY A 181 11.44 -21.57 -9.56
C GLY A 181 10.55 -20.83 -10.57
N ARG A 182 9.46 -20.26 -10.08
CA ARG A 182 8.62 -19.30 -10.81
C ARG A 182 8.34 -18.09 -9.93
N LEU A 183 8.37 -16.90 -10.52
CA LEU A 183 7.89 -15.68 -9.91
C LEU A 183 6.53 -15.34 -10.52
N THR A 184 5.53 -15.06 -9.68
CA THR A 184 4.22 -14.56 -10.10
C THR A 184 4.03 -13.17 -9.50
N LEU A 185 4.03 -12.15 -10.34
CA LEU A 185 3.71 -10.77 -9.97
C LEU A 185 2.20 -10.56 -10.10
N ILE A 186 1.57 -9.90 -9.13
CA ILE A 186 0.12 -9.72 -9.07
C ILE A 186 -0.23 -8.26 -8.82
N THR A 187 -1.17 -7.72 -9.59
CA THR A 187 -1.74 -6.38 -9.40
C THR A 187 -3.23 -6.35 -9.78
N ALA A 188 -3.90 -5.23 -9.56
CA ALA A 188 -5.28 -5.05 -9.97
C ALA A 188 -5.45 -5.00 -11.49
N ASP A 189 -6.61 -5.41 -11.97
CA ASP A 189 -7.06 -5.25 -13.34
C ASP A 189 -8.28 -4.31 -13.43
N GLY A 190 -8.46 -3.67 -14.58
CA GLY A 190 -9.50 -2.66 -14.80
C GLY A 190 -9.02 -1.20 -14.68
N PRO A 191 -9.94 -0.23 -14.58
CA PRO A 191 -9.62 1.18 -14.45
C PRO A 191 -8.83 1.49 -13.16
N PRO A 192 -7.94 2.49 -13.16
CA PRO A 192 -7.26 2.95 -11.95
C PRO A 192 -8.26 3.27 -10.83
N TYR A 193 -7.96 2.85 -9.60
CA TYR A 193 -8.80 3.04 -8.40
C TYR A 193 -10.15 2.30 -8.39
N LEU A 194 -10.53 1.58 -9.45
CA LEU A 194 -11.78 0.82 -9.57
C LEU A 194 -11.50 -0.59 -10.11
N PRO A 195 -10.80 -1.43 -9.33
CA PRO A 195 -10.38 -2.75 -9.77
C PRO A 195 -11.59 -3.65 -9.96
N SER A 196 -11.65 -4.33 -11.10
CA SER A 196 -12.67 -5.33 -11.37
C SER A 196 -12.17 -6.75 -11.11
N ASP A 197 -10.86 -6.96 -11.26
CA ASP A 197 -10.24 -8.28 -11.21
C ASP A 197 -8.73 -8.16 -10.95
N VAL A 198 -7.99 -9.26 -11.12
CA VAL A 198 -6.56 -9.38 -10.85
C VAL A 198 -5.79 -9.72 -12.13
N LEU A 199 -4.72 -8.95 -12.37
CA LEU A 199 -3.72 -9.21 -13.41
C LEU A 199 -2.50 -9.92 -12.79
N ARG A 200 -1.99 -10.94 -13.48
CA ARG A 200 -0.84 -11.74 -13.05
C ARG A 200 0.21 -11.79 -14.14
N VAL A 201 1.49 -11.72 -13.78
CA VAL A 201 2.60 -11.96 -14.70
C VAL A 201 3.43 -13.10 -14.15
N ASP A 202 3.54 -14.17 -14.92
CA ASP A 202 4.36 -15.31 -14.57
C ASP A 202 5.71 -15.22 -15.26
N ALA A 203 6.78 -15.51 -14.52
CA ALA A 203 8.13 -15.51 -15.03
C ALA A 203 8.91 -16.74 -14.53
N ARG A 204 9.59 -17.42 -15.44
CA ARG A 204 10.41 -18.60 -15.11
C ARG A 204 11.77 -18.17 -14.59
N LEU A 205 12.29 -18.88 -13.60
CA LEU A 205 13.65 -18.68 -13.10
C LEU A 205 14.69 -19.18 -14.11
N LEU A 206 15.66 -18.34 -14.47
CA LEU A 206 16.77 -18.66 -15.37
C LEU A 206 18.03 -19.10 -14.62
N THR A 207 18.24 -18.58 -13.41
CA THR A 207 19.39 -18.94 -12.58
C THR A 207 19.14 -20.25 -11.82
N PRO A 208 20.20 -20.96 -11.39
CA PRO A 208 20.02 -22.12 -10.52
C PRO A 208 19.23 -21.75 -9.26
N ALA A 209 18.24 -22.56 -8.90
CA ALA A 209 17.45 -22.31 -7.71
C ALA A 209 18.29 -22.54 -6.45
N VAL A 210 18.11 -21.66 -5.46
CA VAL A 210 18.78 -21.76 -4.16
C VAL A 210 17.85 -22.45 -3.16
N ALA A 211 18.41 -23.21 -2.22
CA ALA A 211 17.61 -23.94 -1.24
C ALA A 211 16.61 -23.03 -0.51
N ALA A 212 15.37 -23.52 -0.40
CA ALA A 212 14.32 -22.80 0.31
C ALA A 212 14.57 -22.82 1.82
N ALA A 213 14.46 -21.66 2.45
CA ALA A 213 14.27 -21.57 3.90
C ALA A 213 12.76 -21.41 4.17
N GLY A 214 12.28 -21.97 5.28
CA GLY A 214 10.85 -22.18 5.55
C GLY A 214 9.93 -20.99 5.28
N THR A 215 8.67 -21.29 4.96
CA THR A 215 7.59 -20.32 4.72
C THR A 215 6.60 -20.33 5.87
N VAL A 216 5.75 -19.32 5.94
CA VAL A 216 4.58 -19.39 6.82
C VAL A 216 3.61 -20.44 6.27
N PRO A 217 3.01 -21.32 7.08
CA PRO A 217 2.01 -22.25 6.59
C PRO A 217 0.80 -21.52 6.01
N GLY A 218 0.30 -21.93 4.84
CA GLY A 218 -0.77 -21.20 4.13
C GLY A 218 -2.08 -21.05 4.92
N PHE A 219 -2.41 -21.97 5.82
CA PHE A 219 -3.59 -21.85 6.69
C PHE A 219 -3.46 -20.74 7.75
N ALA A 220 -2.24 -20.28 8.02
CA ALA A 220 -1.96 -19.19 8.94
C ALA A 220 -1.96 -17.81 8.25
N LEU A 221 -2.16 -17.76 6.93
CA LEU A 221 -2.21 -16.50 6.18
C LEU A 221 -3.55 -15.77 6.47
N PRO A 222 -3.53 -14.54 7.02
CA PRO A 222 -4.74 -13.77 7.25
C PRO A 222 -5.46 -13.42 5.94
N GLY A 223 -6.80 -13.35 5.96
CA GLY A 223 -7.61 -13.01 4.77
C GLY A 223 -7.23 -11.70 4.09
N ARG A 224 -6.80 -10.69 4.86
CA ARG A 224 -6.33 -9.37 4.38
C ARG A 224 -5.10 -9.41 3.45
N GLU A 225 -4.45 -10.56 3.29
CA GLU A 225 -3.31 -10.78 2.39
C GLU A 225 -3.69 -11.50 1.11
N GLN A 226 -4.98 -11.77 0.90
CA GLN A 226 -5.47 -12.23 -0.39
C GLN A 226 -5.58 -11.05 -1.36
N ALA A 227 -5.53 -11.35 -2.65
CA ALA A 227 -5.60 -10.32 -3.68
C ALA A 227 -6.97 -9.63 -3.66
N LEU A 228 -6.97 -8.30 -3.76
CA LEU A 228 -8.16 -7.43 -3.69
C LEU A 228 -8.91 -7.42 -2.35
N GLU A 229 -8.29 -7.89 -1.28
CA GLU A 229 -8.87 -7.79 0.06
C GLU A 229 -8.44 -6.50 0.76
N GLY A 230 -9.33 -5.98 1.61
CA GLY A 230 -9.06 -4.86 2.53
C GLY A 230 -8.58 -5.34 3.90
N ASP A 231 -8.03 -4.44 4.71
CA ASP A 231 -7.59 -4.75 6.06
C ASP A 231 -8.59 -4.27 7.13
N ALA A 232 -9.53 -5.14 7.51
CA ALA A 232 -10.55 -4.85 8.52
C ALA A 232 -9.96 -4.48 9.91
N SER A 233 -8.69 -4.80 10.19
CA SER A 233 -8.04 -4.36 11.44
C SER A 233 -7.88 -2.84 11.52
N ALA A 234 -7.96 -2.13 10.38
CA ALA A 234 -7.95 -0.67 10.33
C ALA A 234 -9.26 -0.03 10.82
N LEU A 235 -10.33 -0.79 11.05
CA LEU A 235 -11.62 -0.24 11.53
C LEU A 235 -11.50 0.41 12.90
N VAL A 236 -10.85 -0.25 13.86
CA VAL A 236 -10.66 0.27 15.21
C VAL A 236 -9.85 1.58 15.21
N PRO A 237 -8.63 1.64 14.61
CA PRO A 237 -7.89 2.89 14.56
C PRO A 237 -8.63 3.96 13.76
N LEU A 238 -9.35 3.62 12.67
CA LEU A 238 -10.17 4.58 11.94
C LEU A 238 -11.21 5.25 12.84
N VAL A 239 -11.94 4.46 13.65
CA VAL A 239 -12.94 4.99 14.58
C VAL A 239 -12.28 5.85 15.65
N VAL A 240 -11.17 5.40 16.24
CA VAL A 240 -10.45 6.16 17.28
C VAL A 240 -9.94 7.49 16.74
N TRP A 241 -9.25 7.49 15.59
CA TRP A 241 -8.76 8.71 14.96
C TRP A 241 -9.90 9.61 14.47
N GLY A 242 -11.00 9.03 14.00
CA GLY A 242 -12.21 9.77 13.64
C GLY A 242 -12.85 10.48 14.82
N LEU A 243 -12.92 9.84 16.00
CA LEU A 243 -13.39 10.45 17.24
C LEU A 243 -12.46 11.57 17.71
N LEU A 244 -11.14 11.36 17.62
CA LEU A 244 -10.15 12.41 17.93
C LEU A 244 -10.26 13.60 16.99
N LEU A 245 -10.48 13.37 15.70
CA LEU A 245 -10.72 14.43 14.71
C LEU A 245 -12.00 15.22 15.05
N ALA A 246 -13.09 14.53 15.41
CA ALA A 246 -14.33 15.16 15.81
C ALA A 246 -14.16 16.01 17.08
N LEU A 247 -13.44 15.48 18.08
CA LEU A 247 -13.13 16.20 19.32
C LEU A 247 -12.24 17.43 19.06
N ALA A 248 -11.21 17.30 18.22
CA ALA A 248 -10.37 18.41 17.80
C ALA A 248 -11.18 19.49 17.05
N ALA A 249 -12.10 19.09 16.17
CA ALA A 249 -12.97 20.02 15.46
C ALA A 249 -13.88 20.79 16.43
N ALA A 250 -14.48 20.10 17.41
CA ALA A 250 -15.27 20.75 18.46
C ALA A 250 -14.43 21.73 19.30
N ALA A 251 -13.19 21.37 19.64
CA ALA A 251 -12.27 22.23 20.37
C ALA A 251 -11.91 23.49 19.56
N VAL A 252 -11.64 23.36 18.26
CA VAL A 252 -11.36 24.51 17.38
C VAL A 252 -12.56 25.45 17.31
N VAL A 253 -13.78 24.91 17.20
CA VAL A 253 -15.02 25.71 17.23
C VAL A 253 -15.19 26.42 18.58
N PHE A 254 -14.91 25.75 19.70
CA PHE A 254 -14.97 26.34 21.03
C PHE A 254 -13.97 27.50 21.18
N VAL A 255 -12.71 27.32 20.76
CA VAL A 255 -11.68 28.38 20.78
C VAL A 255 -12.08 29.54 19.86
N HIS A 256 -12.65 29.25 18.69
CA HIS A 256 -13.14 30.27 17.76
C HIS A 256 -14.21 31.17 18.42
N GLN A 257 -15.11 30.57 19.20
CA GLN A 257 -16.18 31.29 19.90
C GLN A 257 -15.68 32.06 21.13
N ARG A 258 -14.65 31.58 21.82
CA ARG A 258 -14.19 32.14 23.11
C ARG A 258 -13.02 33.12 23.01
N VAL A 259 -12.05 32.85 22.14
CA VAL A 259 -10.75 33.56 22.10
C VAL A 259 -10.58 34.37 20.81
N GLY A 260 -11.29 34.01 19.77
CA GLY A 260 -11.32 34.73 18.50
C GLY A 260 -10.79 33.93 17.32
N ARG A 261 -11.08 34.43 16.13
CA ARG A 261 -10.94 33.68 14.87
C ARG A 261 -9.48 33.30 14.59
N TRP A 262 -8.55 34.23 14.75
CA TRP A 262 -7.15 34.04 14.35
C TRP A 262 -6.48 32.88 15.09
N HIS A 263 -6.60 32.84 16.42
CA HIS A 263 -6.03 31.78 17.26
C HIS A 263 -6.59 30.40 16.90
N ALA A 264 -7.91 30.32 16.65
CA ALA A 264 -8.57 29.07 16.28
C ALA A 264 -8.08 28.53 14.93
N TRP A 265 -7.84 29.39 13.95
CA TRP A 265 -7.35 28.97 12.62
C TRP A 265 -5.87 28.58 12.65
N VAL A 266 -5.01 29.35 13.32
CA VAL A 266 -3.57 29.07 13.39
C VAL A 266 -3.27 27.73 14.08
N ILE A 267 -4.01 27.39 15.14
CA ILE A 267 -3.84 26.12 15.86
C ILE A 267 -4.67 25.00 15.21
N GLY A 268 -5.89 25.32 14.80
CA GLY A 268 -6.84 24.33 14.31
C GLY A 268 -6.46 23.72 12.97
N VAL A 269 -5.94 24.51 12.02
CA VAL A 269 -5.61 24.00 10.68
C VAL A 269 -4.54 22.90 10.71
N PRO A 270 -3.37 23.08 11.38
CA PRO A 270 -2.37 22.03 11.45
C PRO A 270 -2.88 20.75 12.14
N VAL A 271 -3.62 20.90 13.24
CA VAL A 271 -4.14 19.76 14.02
C VAL A 271 -5.20 18.99 13.23
N LEU A 272 -6.18 19.68 12.66
CA LEU A 272 -7.22 19.06 11.86
C LEU A 272 -6.67 18.48 10.56
N GLY A 273 -5.69 19.13 9.94
CA GLY A 273 -4.99 18.62 8.77
C GLY A 273 -4.27 17.31 9.07
N ALA A 274 -3.46 17.27 10.13
CA ALA A 274 -2.73 16.07 10.54
C ALA A 274 -3.70 14.91 10.89
N LEU A 275 -4.72 15.17 11.70
CA LEU A 275 -5.73 14.17 12.04
C LEU A 275 -6.52 13.71 10.81
N GLY A 276 -6.87 14.63 9.90
CA GLY A 276 -7.56 14.32 8.65
C GLY A 276 -6.75 13.41 7.74
N VAL A 277 -5.45 13.66 7.60
CA VAL A 277 -4.51 12.81 6.85
C VAL A 277 -4.42 11.42 7.49
N THR A 278 -4.30 11.34 8.82
CA THR A 278 -4.26 10.06 9.54
C THR A 278 -5.54 9.25 9.36
N VAL A 279 -6.71 9.90 9.49
CA VAL A 279 -8.02 9.26 9.26
C VAL A 279 -8.14 8.78 7.81
N ALA A 280 -7.74 9.60 6.84
CA ALA A 280 -7.74 9.24 5.43
C ALA A 280 -6.83 8.04 5.16
N ASP A 281 -5.67 7.97 5.81
CA ASP A 281 -4.77 6.82 5.68
C ASP A 281 -5.41 5.53 6.24
N GLN A 282 -6.03 5.58 7.42
CA GLN A 282 -6.72 4.40 7.97
C GLN A 282 -7.89 3.95 7.08
N ALA A 283 -8.64 4.90 6.52
CA ALA A 283 -9.70 4.60 5.56
C ALA A 283 -9.14 3.92 4.29
N ALA A 284 -7.98 4.36 3.81
CA ALA A 284 -7.32 3.76 2.66
C ALA A 284 -6.85 2.31 2.90
N SER A 285 -6.59 1.90 4.14
CA SER A 285 -6.26 0.50 4.49
C SER A 285 -7.47 -0.44 4.44
N LEU A 286 -8.69 0.08 4.49
CA LEU A 286 -9.92 -0.72 4.35
C LEU A 286 -10.24 -1.06 2.89
N LEU A 287 -9.65 -0.31 1.95
CA LEU A 287 -9.86 -0.53 0.53
C LEU A 287 -8.97 -1.68 0.02
N PRO A 288 -9.29 -2.27 -1.15
CA PRO A 288 -8.54 -3.39 -1.72
C PRO A 288 -7.03 -3.11 -1.80
N ASN A 289 -6.23 -4.09 -1.35
CA ASN A 289 -4.78 -3.98 -1.22
C ASN A 289 -4.03 -3.72 -2.55
N LEU A 290 -4.57 -4.16 -3.69
CA LEU A 290 -3.95 -4.00 -5.02
C LEU A 290 -4.38 -2.75 -5.79
N LEU A 291 -5.19 -1.89 -5.17
CA LEU A 291 -5.71 -0.66 -5.79
C LEU A 291 -4.66 0.13 -6.58
#